data_AF-A0A961R6U6-F1
#
_entry.id   AF-A0A961R6U6-F1
#
_cell.length_a   1.000
_cell.length_b   1.000
_cell.length_c   1.000
_cell.angle_alpha   90.00
_cell.angle_beta   90.00
_cell.angle_gamma   90.00
#
_symmetry.space_group_name_H-M   'P 1'
#
loop_
_entity.id
_entity.type
_entity.pdbx_description
1 polymer ?
#
loop_
_entity_poly.entity_id
_entity_poly.type
_entity_poly.pdbx_seq_one_letter_code
_entity_poly.pdbx_strand_id
1 'polypeptide(L)'
;GFSYDYKTREGKDIHLSLTSNPSHLEAVNPVVQGRARAKQRQHGDTGSRRKVLPLLMHGDAAFAGQGLVAETLNLSQLKGYRTGGTIHIIINNQIGFTTSPEDARSTTYATDVAKMIEAPIFHVNGDDAEAVIHAMDLALRFRQEFGRDIVIDMLCYRKHGHNESDEPAFTQPLMYRKIKQHPTPRKGYAKKLMAEG
;
A
#
# COMPACT_ATOMS: atom_id res chain seq x y z
N GLY A 1 5.23 17.07 -5.15
CA GLY A 1 4.02 16.42 -5.66
C GLY A 1 4.14 16.34 -7.16
N PHE A 2 3.42 15.43 -7.79
CA PHE A 2 3.51 15.17 -9.22
C PHE A 2 2.11 14.97 -9.80
N SER A 3 1.86 15.40 -11.03
CA SER A 3 0.59 15.18 -11.71
C SER A 3 0.86 14.80 -13.16
N TYR A 4 0.09 13.84 -13.68
CA TYR A 4 0.28 13.31 -15.03
C TYR A 4 -1.02 12.70 -15.56
N ASP A 5 -1.38 13.04 -16.79
CA ASP A 5 -2.50 12.40 -17.49
C ASP A 5 -1.99 11.19 -18.27
N TYR A 6 -2.41 10.00 -17.84
CA TYR A 6 -2.02 8.73 -18.44
C TYR A 6 -3.10 8.22 -19.37
N LYS A 7 -2.72 7.94 -20.62
CA LYS A 7 -3.60 7.28 -21.58
C LYS A 7 -3.47 5.77 -21.45
N THR A 8 -4.57 5.12 -21.04
CA THR A 8 -4.65 3.66 -20.91
C THR A 8 -4.54 2.96 -22.27
N ARG A 9 -4.28 1.64 -22.24
CA ARG A 9 -4.26 0.80 -23.46
C ARG A 9 -5.59 0.82 -24.22
N GLU A 10 -6.71 1.04 -23.53
CA GLU A 10 -8.04 1.19 -24.13
C GLU A 10 -8.32 2.62 -24.64
N GLY A 11 -7.35 3.53 -24.55
CA GLY A 11 -7.48 4.92 -25.00
C GLY A 11 -8.22 5.85 -24.04
N LYS A 12 -8.64 5.38 -22.86
CA LYS A 12 -9.21 6.23 -21.79
C LYS A 12 -8.12 6.98 -21.05
N ASP A 13 -8.39 8.23 -20.68
CA ASP A 13 -7.47 9.06 -19.90
C ASP A 13 -7.71 8.89 -18.40
N ILE A 14 -6.62 8.78 -17.63
CA ILE A 14 -6.63 8.73 -16.16
C ILE A 14 -5.68 9.81 -15.64
N HIS A 15 -6.21 10.72 -14.83
CA HIS A 15 -5.40 11.73 -14.16
C HIS A 15 -4.77 11.15 -12.88
N LEU A 16 -3.45 11.03 -12.87
CA LEU A 16 -2.65 10.61 -11.72
C LEU A 16 -2.13 11.84 -10.97
N SER A 17 -2.21 11.82 -9.64
CA SER A 17 -1.70 12.92 -8.81
C SER A 17 -1.10 12.39 -7.51
N LEU A 18 0.22 12.56 -7.36
CA LEU A 18 0.99 12.22 -6.18
C LEU A 18 1.13 13.44 -5.26
N THR A 19 0.66 13.31 -4.03
CA THR A 19 0.73 14.37 -3.02
C THR A 19 2.14 14.46 -2.44
N SER A 20 2.67 15.67 -2.26
CA SER A 20 3.92 15.86 -1.50
C SER A 20 3.73 15.44 -0.05
N ASN A 21 4.75 14.87 0.57
CA ASN A 21 4.73 14.50 1.98
C ASN A 21 6.03 14.94 2.68
N PRO A 22 5.98 15.22 3.99
CA PRO A 22 7.18 15.32 4.81
C PRO A 22 7.76 13.93 5.09
N SER A 23 8.95 13.90 5.71
CA SER A 23 9.55 12.65 6.20
C SER A 23 8.79 12.00 7.37
N HIS A 24 7.86 12.73 7.99
CA HIS A 24 6.99 12.21 9.05
C HIS A 24 6.02 11.20 8.42
N LEU A 25 6.32 9.92 8.58
CA LEU A 25 5.57 8.83 7.94
C LEU A 25 4.09 8.91 8.31
N GLU A 26 3.23 8.53 7.36
CA GLU A 26 1.77 8.51 7.49
C GLU A 26 1.07 9.88 7.64
N ALA A 27 1.81 10.97 7.90
CA ALA A 27 1.23 12.31 8.06
C ALA A 27 0.47 12.80 6.81
N VAL A 28 0.79 12.27 5.62
CA VAL A 28 0.14 12.63 4.36
C VAL A 28 -1.21 11.92 4.16
N ASN A 29 -1.51 10.85 4.91
CA ASN A 29 -2.70 10.04 4.70
C ASN A 29 -4.01 10.84 4.73
N PRO A 30 -4.31 11.63 5.78
CA PRO A 30 -5.54 12.43 5.79
C PRO A 30 -5.51 13.57 4.78
N VAL A 31 -4.32 14.05 4.39
CA VAL A 31 -4.17 15.07 3.33
C VAL A 31 -4.64 14.51 2.00
N VAL A 32 -4.23 13.27 1.66
CA VAL A 32 -4.71 12.58 0.44
C VAL A 32 -6.23 12.39 0.49
N GLN A 33 -6.78 11.97 1.64
CA GLN A 33 -8.24 11.83 1.80
C GLN A 33 -8.97 13.16 1.57
N GLY A 34 -8.48 14.26 2.16
CA GLY A 34 -9.04 15.60 1.96
C GLY A 34 -8.97 16.05 0.50
N ARG A 35 -7.84 15.81 -0.17
CA ARG A 35 -7.67 16.13 -1.61
C ARG A 35 -8.61 15.29 -2.49
N ALA A 36 -8.71 13.99 -2.25
CA ALA A 36 -9.64 13.12 -2.97
C ALA A 36 -11.08 13.57 -2.76
N ARG A 37 -11.47 13.86 -1.51
CA ARG A 37 -12.78 14.38 -1.15
C ARG A 37 -13.12 15.69 -1.87
N ALA A 38 -12.16 16.61 -1.99
CA ALA A 38 -12.31 17.86 -2.72
C ALA A 38 -12.49 17.62 -4.24
N LYS A 39 -11.65 16.79 -4.85
CA LYS A 39 -11.76 16.41 -6.27
C LYS A 39 -13.09 15.73 -6.57
N GLN A 40 -13.58 14.86 -5.69
CA GLN A 40 -14.91 14.24 -5.83
C GLN A 40 -16.02 15.30 -5.91
N ARG A 41 -15.96 16.36 -5.09
CA ARG A 41 -16.91 17.48 -5.20
C ARG A 41 -16.77 18.23 -6.52
N GLN A 42 -15.54 18.52 -6.96
CA GLN A 42 -15.28 19.20 -8.23
C GLN A 42 -15.83 18.41 -9.44
N HIS A 43 -15.79 17.07 -9.38
CA HIS A 43 -16.33 16.20 -10.43
C HIS A 43 -17.82 15.84 -10.26
N GLY A 44 -18.53 16.46 -9.31
CA GLY A 44 -19.93 16.15 -8.99
C GLY A 44 -20.14 14.72 -8.43
N ASP A 45 -19.07 14.05 -8.03
CA ASP A 45 -19.04 12.67 -7.55
C ASP A 45 -19.28 12.59 -6.02
N THR A 46 -20.38 13.17 -5.56
CA THR A 46 -20.67 13.30 -4.12
C THR A 46 -21.50 12.14 -3.56
N GLY A 47 -22.28 11.48 -4.42
CA GLY A 47 -23.12 10.33 -4.13
C GLY A 47 -22.32 9.02 -4.13
N SER A 48 -21.92 8.55 -5.31
CA SER A 48 -21.27 7.24 -5.50
C SER A 48 -19.78 7.23 -5.13
N ARG A 49 -19.05 8.34 -5.32
CA ARG A 49 -17.61 8.48 -4.99
C ARG A 49 -16.71 7.51 -5.75
N ARG A 50 -17.11 7.15 -6.97
CA ARG A 50 -16.45 6.13 -7.80
C ARG A 50 -15.47 6.69 -8.84
N LYS A 51 -15.49 7.99 -9.11
CA LYS A 51 -14.67 8.63 -10.16
C LYS A 51 -13.26 9.01 -9.69
N VAL A 52 -13.09 9.25 -8.39
CA VAL A 52 -11.78 9.56 -7.79
C VAL A 52 -11.46 8.50 -6.74
N LEU A 53 -10.34 7.82 -6.95
CA LEU A 53 -9.84 6.74 -6.09
C LEU A 53 -8.65 7.24 -5.27
N PRO A 54 -8.76 7.37 -3.94
CA PRO A 54 -7.58 7.50 -3.10
C PRO A 54 -6.82 6.17 -3.03
N LEU A 55 -5.50 6.25 -3.20
CA LEU A 55 -4.56 5.15 -3.04
C LEU A 55 -3.50 5.60 -2.05
N LEU A 56 -3.26 4.80 -1.01
CA LEU A 56 -2.26 5.07 0.02
C LEU A 56 -1.23 3.93 0.05
N MET A 57 0.04 4.29 0.12
CA MET A 57 1.15 3.35 0.24
C MET A 57 1.82 3.54 1.60
N HIS A 58 2.14 2.43 2.25
CA HIS A 58 2.61 2.41 3.63
C HIS A 58 3.82 1.48 3.79
N GLY A 59 4.66 1.74 4.78
CA GLY A 59 5.61 0.75 5.32
C GLY A 59 4.97 -0.03 6.45
N ASP A 60 5.34 -1.30 6.66
CA ASP A 60 4.75 -2.17 7.69
C ASP A 60 4.88 -1.61 9.10
N ALA A 61 6.08 -1.16 9.49
CA ALA A 61 6.32 -0.59 10.82
C ALA A 61 5.54 0.72 11.04
N ALA A 62 5.48 1.59 10.03
CA ALA A 62 4.80 2.88 10.13
C ALA A 62 3.27 2.72 10.17
N PHE A 63 2.73 1.78 9.38
CA PHE A 63 1.30 1.50 9.34
C PHE A 63 0.77 1.02 10.70
N ALA A 64 1.54 0.17 11.39
CA ALA A 64 1.18 -0.32 12.72
C ALA A 64 1.47 0.71 13.84
N GLY A 65 2.50 1.54 13.70
CA GLY A 65 3.00 2.39 14.78
C GLY A 65 2.45 3.82 14.82
N GLN A 66 2.01 4.39 13.70
CA GLN A 66 1.54 5.79 13.65
C GLN A 66 0.03 5.89 13.89
N GLY A 67 -0.38 6.54 14.98
CA GLY A 67 -1.81 6.72 15.34
C GLY A 67 -2.65 7.44 14.28
N LEU A 68 -2.00 8.25 13.44
CA LEU A 68 -2.60 8.95 12.30
C LEU A 68 -3.23 7.98 11.28
N VAL A 69 -2.73 6.74 11.19
CA VAL A 69 -3.31 5.67 10.38
C VAL A 69 -4.70 5.30 10.91
N ALA A 70 -4.81 5.01 12.20
CA ALA A 70 -6.08 4.68 12.83
C ALA A 70 -7.06 5.85 12.75
N GLU A 71 -6.60 7.07 13.04
CA GLU A 71 -7.45 8.27 12.89
C GLU A 71 -7.99 8.40 11.47
N THR A 72 -7.16 8.20 10.44
CA THR A 72 -7.59 8.29 9.04
C THR A 72 -8.58 7.20 8.66
N LEU A 73 -8.34 5.95 9.08
CA LEU A 73 -9.23 4.82 8.83
C LEU A 73 -10.61 5.04 9.48
N ASN A 74 -10.66 5.60 10.70
CA ASN A 74 -11.91 5.95 11.37
C ASN A 74 -12.78 6.95 10.58
N LEU A 75 -12.16 7.80 9.74
CA LEU A 75 -12.88 8.74 8.88
C LEU A 75 -13.48 8.10 7.62
N SER A 76 -13.08 6.88 7.26
CA SER A 76 -13.35 6.25 5.95
C SER A 76 -14.83 6.20 5.55
N GLN A 77 -15.74 6.03 6.52
CA GLN A 77 -17.18 5.90 6.28
C GLN A 77 -18.03 7.08 6.76
N LEU A 78 -17.43 8.04 7.49
CA LEU A 78 -18.16 9.19 8.04
C LEU A 78 -18.65 10.12 6.92
N LYS A 79 -19.92 10.55 6.96
CA LYS A 79 -20.54 11.38 5.90
C LYS A 79 -19.69 12.61 5.53
N GLY A 80 -19.10 13.27 6.52
CA GLY A 80 -18.25 14.46 6.34
C GLY A 80 -16.96 14.20 5.57
N TYR A 81 -16.42 12.99 5.66
CA TYR A 81 -15.04 12.67 5.28
C TYR A 81 -14.93 11.60 4.19
N ARG A 82 -15.85 10.63 4.14
CA ARG A 82 -15.79 9.44 3.30
C ARG A 82 -15.43 9.72 1.84
N THR A 83 -14.58 8.88 1.26
CA THR A 83 -14.09 9.00 -0.12
C THR A 83 -14.52 7.80 -0.98
N GLY A 84 -15.46 6.98 -0.50
CA GLY A 84 -15.96 5.81 -1.23
C GLY A 84 -14.98 4.65 -1.24
N GLY A 85 -14.18 4.51 -0.18
CA GLY A 85 -13.18 3.45 -0.05
C GLY A 85 -11.80 3.85 -0.57
N THR A 86 -10.78 3.55 0.22
CA THR A 86 -9.36 3.70 -0.11
C THR A 86 -8.71 2.34 -0.37
N ILE A 87 -7.85 2.27 -1.39
CA ILE A 87 -6.97 1.11 -1.56
C ILE A 87 -5.66 1.40 -0.82
N HIS A 88 -5.35 0.56 0.17
CA HIS A 88 -4.12 0.61 0.94
C HIS A 88 -3.15 -0.46 0.45
N ILE A 89 -1.91 -0.08 0.17
CA ILE A 89 -0.85 -1.01 -0.19
C ILE A 89 0.23 -0.93 0.88
N ILE A 90 0.40 -2.00 1.64
CA ILE A 90 1.50 -2.12 2.59
C ILE A 90 2.68 -2.77 1.88
N ILE A 91 3.79 -2.05 1.79
CA ILE A 91 5.06 -2.60 1.34
C ILE A 91 5.72 -3.24 2.57
N ASN A 92 5.28 -4.46 2.87
CA ASN A 92 5.69 -5.18 4.07
C ASN A 92 7.00 -5.92 3.81
N ASN A 93 8.10 -5.19 3.97
CA ASN A 93 9.45 -5.74 3.79
C ASN A 93 9.99 -6.42 5.07
N GLN A 94 9.14 -6.54 6.09
CA GLN A 94 9.38 -7.21 7.36
C GLN A 94 10.47 -6.54 8.22
N ILE A 95 10.73 -5.24 8.04
CA ILE A 95 11.72 -4.49 8.83
C ILE A 95 11.51 -2.97 8.82
N GLY A 96 11.40 -2.37 10.01
CA GLY A 96 11.39 -0.92 10.19
C GLY A 96 12.76 -0.40 10.57
N PHE A 97 13.50 0.23 9.65
CA PHE A 97 14.91 0.59 9.86
C PHE A 97 15.76 -0.66 10.22
N THR A 98 16.07 -0.87 11.50
CA THR A 98 16.74 -2.06 12.06
C THR A 98 15.82 -2.92 12.92
N THR A 99 14.61 -2.43 13.22
CA THR A 99 13.64 -3.02 14.14
C THR A 99 12.88 -4.17 13.48
N SER A 100 12.83 -5.30 14.17
CA SER A 100 12.08 -6.48 13.72
C SER A 100 10.56 -6.28 13.90
N PRO A 101 9.72 -7.00 13.14
CA PRO A 101 8.27 -6.98 13.26
C PRO A 101 7.73 -7.16 14.69
N GLU A 102 8.32 -8.08 15.45
CA GLU A 102 7.96 -8.42 16.83
C GLU A 102 8.17 -7.27 17.83
N ASP A 103 9.07 -6.34 17.52
CA ASP A 103 9.33 -5.14 18.33
C ASP A 103 8.53 -3.92 17.83
N ALA A 104 7.97 -3.99 16.62
CA ALA A 104 7.27 -2.88 15.98
C ALA A 104 5.76 -2.89 16.23
N ARG A 105 5.18 -4.03 16.62
CA ARG A 105 3.73 -4.19 16.83
C ARG A 105 3.40 -5.33 17.79
N SER A 106 2.21 -5.23 18.40
CA SER A 106 1.70 -6.25 19.35
C SER A 106 0.77 -7.28 18.71
N THR A 107 0.51 -7.18 17.40
CA THR A 107 -0.42 -8.04 16.66
C THR A 107 0.31 -8.83 15.58
N THR A 108 -0.34 -9.89 15.05
CA THR A 108 0.27 -10.77 14.06
C THR A 108 0.67 -10.03 12.78
N TYR A 109 -0.27 -9.27 12.21
CA TYR A 109 -0.05 -8.56 10.95
C TYR A 109 0.04 -7.06 11.17
N ALA A 110 0.89 -6.39 10.38
CA ALA A 110 0.95 -4.92 10.38
C ALA A 110 -0.41 -4.31 10.02
N THR A 111 -1.23 -5.03 9.26
CA THR A 111 -2.55 -4.61 8.80
C THR A 111 -3.68 -4.75 9.81
N ASP A 112 -3.43 -5.30 11.00
CA ASP A 112 -4.50 -5.57 11.98
C ASP A 112 -5.22 -4.29 12.44
N VAL A 113 -4.59 -3.11 12.36
CA VAL A 113 -5.25 -1.82 12.61
C VAL A 113 -6.46 -1.59 11.68
N ALA A 114 -6.44 -2.11 10.45
CA ALA A 114 -7.55 -1.96 9.51
C ALA A 114 -8.79 -2.81 9.87
N LYS A 115 -8.63 -3.81 10.75
CA LYS A 115 -9.75 -4.63 11.24
C LYS A 115 -10.77 -3.81 12.03
N MET A 116 -10.38 -2.68 12.63
CA MET A 116 -11.30 -1.83 13.39
C MET A 116 -12.41 -1.21 12.53
N ILE A 117 -12.23 -1.14 11.21
CA ILE A 117 -13.25 -0.73 10.25
C ILE A 117 -13.75 -1.90 9.38
N GLU A 118 -13.40 -3.12 9.77
CA GLU A 118 -13.70 -4.38 9.07
C GLU A 118 -13.31 -4.32 7.58
N ALA A 119 -12.19 -3.68 7.26
CA ALA A 119 -11.67 -3.69 5.91
C ALA A 119 -11.19 -5.11 5.56
N PRO A 120 -11.52 -5.65 4.37
CA PRO A 120 -10.88 -6.87 3.88
C PRO A 120 -9.38 -6.65 3.70
N ILE A 121 -8.61 -7.71 3.97
CA ILE A 121 -7.16 -7.71 3.91
C ILE A 121 -6.72 -8.88 3.03
N PHE A 122 -5.93 -8.60 1.99
CA PHE A 122 -5.27 -9.61 1.19
C PHE A 122 -3.79 -9.63 1.53
N HIS A 123 -3.32 -10.74 2.11
CA HIS A 123 -1.90 -11.00 2.28
C HIS A 123 -1.39 -11.73 1.05
N VAL A 124 -0.43 -11.13 0.34
CA VAL A 124 0.08 -11.65 -0.93
C VAL A 124 1.60 -11.70 -0.94
N ASN A 125 2.14 -12.77 -1.51
CA ASN A 125 3.58 -12.93 -1.67
C ASN A 125 4.08 -12.03 -2.82
N GLY A 126 4.95 -11.07 -2.51
CA GLY A 126 5.54 -10.13 -3.47
C GLY A 126 6.48 -10.77 -4.50
N ASP A 127 6.91 -12.01 -4.29
CA ASP A 127 7.65 -12.78 -5.31
C ASP A 127 6.75 -13.37 -6.41
N ASP A 128 5.43 -13.42 -6.17
CA ASP A 128 4.44 -13.90 -7.13
C ASP A 128 3.71 -12.73 -7.79
N ALA A 129 4.23 -12.28 -8.93
CA ALA A 129 3.69 -11.14 -9.66
C ALA A 129 2.24 -11.34 -10.11
N GLU A 130 1.85 -12.57 -10.48
CA GLU A 130 0.49 -12.87 -10.94
C GLU A 130 -0.51 -12.81 -9.77
N ALA A 131 -0.14 -13.37 -8.61
CA ALA A 131 -0.96 -13.29 -7.41
C ALA A 131 -1.13 -11.83 -6.94
N VAL A 132 -0.07 -11.02 -7.00
CA VAL A 132 -0.14 -9.58 -6.68
C VAL A 132 -1.11 -8.87 -7.62
N ILE A 133 -1.02 -9.11 -8.94
CA ILE A 133 -1.95 -8.51 -9.92
C ILE A 133 -3.39 -8.94 -9.62
N HIS A 134 -3.61 -10.22 -9.32
CA HIS A 134 -4.94 -10.73 -9.00
C HIS A 134 -5.52 -10.10 -7.74
N ALA A 135 -4.72 -9.95 -6.68
CA ALA A 135 -5.13 -9.28 -5.45
C ALA A 135 -5.49 -7.81 -5.70
N MET A 136 -4.73 -7.09 -6.53
CA MET A 136 -5.01 -5.70 -6.88
C MET A 136 -6.29 -5.55 -7.71
N ASP A 137 -6.52 -6.43 -8.69
CA ASP A 137 -7.76 -6.44 -9.49
C ASP A 137 -8.98 -6.71 -8.60
N LEU A 138 -8.90 -7.72 -7.73
CA LEU A 138 -9.98 -8.02 -6.78
C LEU A 138 -10.22 -6.86 -5.80
N ALA A 139 -9.15 -6.21 -5.33
CA ALA A 139 -9.28 -5.06 -4.44
C ALA A 139 -9.95 -3.86 -5.11
N LEU A 140 -9.60 -3.59 -6.37
CA LEU A 140 -10.25 -2.55 -7.16
C LEU A 140 -11.74 -2.86 -7.36
N ARG A 141 -12.09 -4.10 -7.72
CA ARG A 141 -13.49 -4.52 -7.89
C ARG A 141 -14.27 -4.40 -6.58
N PHE A 142 -13.72 -4.87 -5.46
CA PHE A 142 -14.33 -4.74 -4.13
C PHE A 142 -14.60 -3.26 -3.81
N ARG A 143 -13.60 -2.39 -3.98
CA ARG A 143 -13.75 -0.96 -3.71
C ARG A 143 -14.84 -0.35 -4.59
N GLN A 144 -14.87 -0.68 -5.88
CA GLN A 144 -15.87 -0.16 -6.81
C GLN A 144 -17.29 -0.62 -6.46
N GLU A 145 -17.45 -1.88 -6.05
CA GLU A 145 -18.75 -2.43 -5.67
C GLU A 145 -19.24 -1.85 -4.34
N PHE A 146 -18.43 -2.00 -3.29
CA PHE A 146 -18.85 -1.75 -1.90
C PHE A 146 -18.54 -0.36 -1.36
N GLY A 147 -17.64 0.41 -1.99
CA GLY A 147 -17.28 1.75 -1.54
C GLY A 147 -16.59 1.78 -0.16
N ARG A 148 -15.86 0.71 0.19
CA ARG A 148 -15.14 0.54 1.45
C ARG A 148 -13.64 0.41 1.24
N ASP A 149 -12.89 0.71 2.29
CA ASP A 149 -11.44 0.56 2.30
C ASP A 149 -11.07 -0.92 2.17
N ILE A 150 -9.94 -1.19 1.53
CA ILE A 150 -9.37 -2.53 1.35
C ILE A 150 -7.86 -2.44 1.44
N VAL A 151 -7.24 -3.44 2.07
CA VAL A 151 -5.80 -3.46 2.32
C VAL A 151 -5.15 -4.63 1.59
N ILE A 152 -4.07 -4.33 0.87
CA ILE A 152 -3.18 -5.33 0.30
C ILE A 152 -1.89 -5.29 1.11
N ASP A 153 -1.63 -6.35 1.86
CA ASP A 153 -0.38 -6.61 2.55
C ASP A 153 0.56 -7.38 1.62
N MET A 154 1.47 -6.67 0.96
CA MET A 154 2.44 -7.29 0.05
C MET A 154 3.70 -7.67 0.82
N LEU A 155 3.77 -8.94 1.21
CA LEU A 155 4.93 -9.49 1.90
C LEU A 155 6.10 -9.55 0.93
N CYS A 156 7.17 -8.83 1.24
CA CYS A 156 8.37 -8.76 0.43
C CYS A 156 9.61 -8.67 1.34
N TYR A 157 10.70 -8.11 0.82
CA TYR A 157 11.96 -7.95 1.55
C TYR A 157 12.69 -6.69 1.08
N ARG A 158 13.56 -6.14 1.93
CA ARG A 158 14.41 -5.00 1.58
C ARG A 158 15.80 -5.47 1.15
N LYS A 159 16.13 -5.27 -0.13
CA LYS A 159 17.38 -5.78 -0.72
C LYS A 159 18.65 -5.16 -0.10
N HIS A 160 18.60 -3.87 0.21
CA HIS A 160 19.71 -3.09 0.76
C HIS A 160 19.40 -2.68 2.21
N GLY A 161 20.27 -1.90 2.85
CA GLY A 161 20.00 -1.27 4.15
C GLY A 161 18.77 -0.36 4.14
N HIS A 162 18.50 0.35 5.24
CA HIS A 162 17.36 1.27 5.27
C HIS A 162 17.53 2.41 4.25
N ASN A 163 18.75 2.91 4.14
CA ASN A 163 19.25 3.55 2.94
C ASN A 163 20.34 2.67 2.28
N GLU A 164 20.76 3.03 1.07
CA GLU A 164 21.71 2.24 0.27
C GLU A 164 23.14 2.21 0.85
N SER A 165 23.49 3.16 1.72
CA SER A 165 24.80 3.23 2.40
C SER A 165 24.83 2.51 3.75
N ASP A 166 23.66 2.14 4.30
CA ASP A 166 23.58 1.44 5.57
C ASP A 166 24.00 -0.04 5.42
N GLU A 167 24.70 -0.56 6.43
CA GLU A 167 25.04 -1.99 6.54
C GLU A 167 24.03 -2.70 7.48
N PRO A 168 23.03 -3.40 6.93
CA PRO A 168 21.99 -4.01 7.75
C PRO A 168 22.42 -5.31 8.43
N ALA A 169 23.52 -5.94 8.02
CA ALA A 169 24.00 -7.16 8.64
C ALA A 169 24.44 -6.97 10.10
N PHE A 170 24.67 -5.72 10.55
CA PHE A 170 24.99 -5.42 11.94
C PHE A 170 23.85 -5.72 12.91
N THR A 171 22.60 -5.60 12.46
CA THR A 171 21.42 -5.84 13.32
C THR A 171 20.58 -7.02 12.84
N GLN A 172 20.59 -7.34 11.54
CA GLN A 172 19.75 -8.37 10.93
C GLN A 172 20.55 -9.38 10.07
N PRO A 173 21.62 -9.99 10.59
CA PRO A 173 22.54 -10.81 9.81
C PRO A 173 21.88 -12.05 9.17
N LEU A 174 20.97 -12.72 9.90
CA LEU A 174 20.31 -13.93 9.43
C LEU A 174 19.34 -13.64 8.28
N MET A 175 18.56 -12.56 8.39
CA MET A 175 17.64 -12.11 7.35
C MET A 175 18.41 -11.76 6.08
N TYR A 176 19.46 -10.94 6.19
CA TYR A 176 20.22 -10.49 5.03
C TYR A 176 21.06 -11.59 4.37
N ARG A 177 21.49 -12.61 5.14
CA ARG A 177 22.08 -13.83 4.56
C ARG A 177 21.09 -14.56 3.63
N LYS A 178 19.82 -14.66 4.01
CA LYS A 178 18.77 -15.26 3.17
C LYS A 178 18.48 -14.39 1.94
N ILE A 179 18.29 -13.08 2.14
CA ILE A 179 18.02 -12.12 1.05
C ILE A 179 19.13 -12.15 -0.02
N LYS A 180 20.39 -12.24 0.39
CA LYS A 180 21.53 -12.31 -0.54
C LYS A 180 21.52 -13.55 -1.44
N GLN A 181 20.94 -14.66 -0.96
CA GLN A 181 20.84 -15.93 -1.70
C GLN A 181 19.54 -16.02 -2.51
N HIS A 182 18.57 -15.15 -2.22
CA HIS A 182 17.25 -15.16 -2.85
C HIS A 182 17.26 -14.42 -4.20
N PRO A 183 16.79 -15.04 -5.30
CA PRO A 183 16.68 -14.34 -6.58
C PRO A 183 15.66 -13.20 -6.49
N THR A 184 15.95 -12.07 -7.14
CA THR A 184 15.00 -10.96 -7.21
C THR A 184 13.68 -11.39 -7.88
N PRO A 185 12.52 -10.86 -7.48
CA PRO A 185 11.22 -11.19 -8.09
C PRO A 185 11.26 -11.16 -9.61
N ARG A 186 11.89 -10.12 -10.21
CA ARG A 186 12.09 -10.01 -11.66
C ARG A 186 12.79 -11.22 -12.28
N LYS A 187 13.89 -11.67 -11.66
CA LYS A 187 14.66 -12.83 -12.13
C LYS A 187 13.88 -14.12 -11.95
N GLY A 188 13.19 -14.27 -10.82
CA GLY A 188 12.33 -15.42 -10.54
C GLY A 188 11.21 -15.54 -11.58
N TYR A 189 10.48 -14.45 -11.80
CA TYR A 189 9.38 -14.41 -12.76
C TYR A 189 9.84 -14.58 -14.21
N ALA A 190 10.94 -13.96 -14.62
CA ALA A 190 11.51 -14.18 -15.96
C ALA A 190 11.90 -15.65 -16.18
N LYS A 191 12.45 -16.31 -15.16
CA LYS A 191 12.77 -17.75 -15.23
C LYS A 191 11.51 -18.61 -15.35
N LYS A 192 10.43 -18.26 -14.63
CA LYS A 192 9.12 -18.93 -14.76
C LYS A 192 8.62 -18.84 -16.20
N LEU A 193 8.55 -17.63 -16.77
CA LEU A 193 8.07 -17.42 -18.13
C LEU A 193 8.89 -18.20 -19.16
N MET A 194 10.23 -18.15 -19.09
CA MET A 194 11.09 -18.92 -20.00
C MET A 194 10.89 -20.44 -19.91
N ALA A 195 10.43 -20.96 -18.76
CA ALA A 195 10.13 -22.37 -18.59
C ALA A 195 8.75 -22.75 -19.15
N GLU A 196 7.84 -21.78 -19.30
CA GLU A 196 6.47 -21.95 -19.81
C GLU A 196 6.37 -21.77 -21.33
N GLY A 197 7.36 -21.12 -21.98
CA GLY A 197 7.49 -20.98 -23.43
C GLY A 197 7.47 -19.53 -23.89
#